data_AF-S2YK13-F1
#
_entry.id   AF-S2YK13-F1
#
_cell.length_a   1.000
_cell.length_b   1.000
_cell.length_c   1.000
_cell.angle_alpha   90.00
_cell.angle_beta   90.00
_cell.angle_gamma   90.00
#
_symmetry.space_group_name_H-M   'P 1'
#
loop_
_entity.id
_entity.type
_entity.pdbx_description
1 polymer ?
#
loop_
_entity_poly.entity_id
_entity_poly.type
_entity_poly.pdbx_seq_one_letter_code
_entity_poly.pdbx_strand_id
1 'polypeptide(L)'
;MIKKMDRAQVLPLLPSLLEWIQDMNWPVARGVLELLLTFPEEIVPHVQNVLTLSDDDSWKYFILNHLVNYLPLESRMQFKEYLTRVAEAPTESELYEELNEIAKEILDTI
;
A
#
# COMPACT_ATOMS: atom_id res chain seq x y z
N MET A 1 8.54 -22.49 0.87
CA MET A 1 7.11 -22.12 0.97
C MET A 1 6.93 -20.77 0.27
N ILE A 2 5.81 -20.57 -0.44
CA ILE A 2 5.47 -19.47 -1.38
C ILE A 2 6.23 -19.45 -2.73
N LYS A 3 7.51 -19.83 -2.80
CA LYS A 3 8.33 -19.76 -4.06
C LYS A 3 7.86 -20.60 -5.28
N LYS A 4 6.70 -21.27 -5.23
CA LYS A 4 6.16 -22.11 -6.33
C LYS A 4 4.64 -22.09 -6.48
N MET A 5 3.93 -21.10 -5.93
CA MET A 5 2.51 -20.93 -6.29
C MET A 5 2.41 -20.28 -7.66
N ASP A 6 1.50 -20.78 -8.48
CA ASP A 6 1.20 -20.14 -9.76
C ASP A 6 0.62 -18.74 -9.52
N ARG A 7 0.98 -17.75 -10.34
CA ARG A 7 0.48 -16.37 -10.20
C ARG A 7 -1.05 -16.36 -10.14
N ALA A 8 -1.70 -17.18 -10.96
CA ALA A 8 -3.16 -17.31 -10.99
C ALA A 8 -3.76 -17.76 -9.65
N GLN A 9 -3.02 -18.50 -8.82
CA GLN A 9 -3.46 -18.90 -7.49
C GLN A 9 -3.26 -17.82 -6.43
N VAL A 10 -2.33 -16.88 -6.66
CA VAL A 10 -2.00 -15.79 -5.73
C VAL A 10 -2.89 -14.56 -5.97
N LEU A 11 -3.24 -14.26 -7.22
CA LEU A 11 -4.13 -13.14 -7.58
C LEU A 11 -5.40 -13.04 -6.70
N PRO A 12 -6.20 -14.10 -6.49
CA PRO A 12 -7.41 -13.99 -5.66
C PRO A 12 -7.10 -13.79 -4.16
N LEU A 13 -5.86 -14.00 -3.72
CA LEU A 13 -5.43 -13.86 -2.34
C LEU A 13 -4.85 -12.48 -2.03
N LEU A 14 -4.61 -11.64 -3.04
CA LEU A 14 -4.01 -10.31 -2.88
C LEU A 14 -4.69 -9.45 -1.80
N PRO A 15 -6.04 -9.37 -1.69
CA PRO A 15 -6.69 -8.60 -0.62
C PRO A 15 -6.29 -9.09 0.79
N SER A 16 -6.38 -10.40 1.03
CA SER A 16 -6.03 -10.99 2.33
C SER A 16 -4.52 -10.92 2.61
N LEU A 17 -3.68 -10.88 1.59
CA LEU A 17 -2.24 -10.68 1.76
C LEU A 17 -1.91 -9.25 2.23
N LEU A 18 -2.70 -8.24 1.86
CA LEU A 18 -2.51 -6.88 2.36
C LEU A 18 -2.74 -6.78 3.88
N GLU A 19 -3.62 -7.61 4.45
CA GLU A 19 -3.86 -7.63 5.91
C GLU A 19 -2.60 -8.04 6.68
N TRP A 20 -1.73 -8.88 6.10
CA TRP A 20 -0.48 -9.31 6.72
C TRP A 20 0.62 -8.26 6.72
N ILE A 21 0.37 -7.09 6.13
CA ILE A 21 1.26 -5.92 6.19
C ILE A 21 0.60 -4.73 6.92
N GLN A 22 -0.44 -5.00 7.73
CA GLN A 22 -1.00 -4.04 8.69
C GLN A 22 0.04 -3.59 9.73
N ASP A 23 1.02 -4.43 10.03
CA ASP A 23 2.14 -4.10 10.90
C ASP A 23 3.41 -4.78 10.37
N MET A 24 4.37 -3.97 9.93
CA MET A 24 5.64 -4.46 9.41
C MET A 24 6.54 -5.10 10.48
N ASN A 25 6.20 -4.99 11.77
CA ASN A 25 6.87 -5.71 12.84
C ASN A 25 6.48 -7.18 12.91
N TRP A 26 5.39 -7.60 12.25
CA TRP A 26 5.01 -9.00 12.23
C TRP A 26 6.07 -9.84 11.51
N PRO A 27 6.48 -11.01 12.06
CA PRO A 27 7.55 -11.82 11.48
C PRO A 27 7.32 -12.23 10.02
N VAL A 28 6.05 -12.30 9.60
CA VAL A 28 5.65 -12.69 8.24
C VAL A 28 5.54 -11.51 7.26
N ALA A 29 5.40 -10.28 7.76
CA ALA A 29 5.04 -9.10 6.95
C ALA A 29 6.03 -8.85 5.82
N ARG A 30 7.33 -8.94 6.11
CA ARG A 30 8.38 -8.74 5.11
C ARG A 30 8.28 -9.72 3.94
N GLY A 31 8.05 -11.01 4.22
CA GLY A 31 7.93 -12.03 3.19
C GLY A 31 6.66 -11.85 2.35
N VAL A 32 5.58 -11.37 2.96
CA VAL A 32 4.34 -11.03 2.25
C VAL A 32 4.53 -9.78 1.38
N LEU A 33 5.17 -8.74 1.90
CA LEU A 33 5.48 -7.53 1.14
C LEU A 33 6.31 -7.84 -0.11
N GLU A 34 7.37 -8.64 0.03
CA GLU A 34 8.21 -9.07 -1.08
C GLU A 34 7.39 -9.82 -2.15
N LEU A 35 6.38 -10.62 -1.75
CA LEU A 35 5.45 -11.27 -2.67
C LEU A 35 4.52 -10.25 -3.36
N LEU A 36 3.91 -9.34 -2.60
CA LEU A 36 2.99 -8.32 -3.10
C LEU A 36 3.64 -7.44 -4.18
N LEU A 37 4.90 -7.06 -3.97
CA LEU A 37 5.69 -6.28 -4.95
C LEU A 37 5.92 -7.01 -6.28
N THR A 38 5.66 -8.32 -6.37
CA THR A 38 5.67 -9.05 -7.65
C THR A 38 4.38 -8.91 -8.47
N PHE A 39 3.35 -8.24 -7.95
CA PHE A 39 2.05 -7.98 -8.60
C PHE A 39 1.77 -6.47 -8.71
N PRO A 40 2.67 -5.69 -9.35
CA PRO A 40 2.61 -4.23 -9.26
C PRO A 40 1.35 -3.62 -9.89
N GLU A 41 0.77 -4.27 -10.90
CA GLU A 41 -0.45 -3.80 -11.56
C GLU A 41 -1.69 -4.37 -10.85
N GLU A 42 -1.68 -5.66 -10.54
CA GLU A 42 -2.86 -6.35 -10.02
C GLU A 42 -3.17 -6.00 -8.56
N ILE A 43 -2.19 -5.50 -7.80
CA ILE A 43 -2.40 -5.07 -6.41
C ILE A 43 -3.08 -3.72 -6.29
N VAL A 44 -3.04 -2.88 -7.34
CA VAL A 44 -3.54 -1.49 -7.33
C VAL A 44 -5.00 -1.38 -6.84
N PRO A 45 -5.99 -2.08 -7.42
CA PRO A 45 -7.38 -1.93 -6.97
C PRO A 45 -7.58 -2.35 -5.51
N HIS A 46 -6.76 -3.28 -5.01
CA HIS A 46 -6.84 -3.74 -3.63
C HIS A 46 -6.22 -2.72 -2.66
N VAL A 47 -5.12 -2.07 -3.04
CA VAL A 47 -4.55 -0.96 -2.26
C VAL A 47 -5.50 0.23 -2.24
N GLN A 48 -6.12 0.59 -3.38
CA GLN A 48 -7.11 1.66 -3.43
C GLN A 48 -8.26 1.40 -2.45
N ASN A 49 -8.75 0.16 -2.38
CA ASN A 49 -9.77 -0.21 -1.40
C ASN A 49 -9.29 -0.01 0.05
N VAL A 50 -8.06 -0.40 0.38
CA VAL A 50 -7.51 -0.17 1.74
C VAL A 50 -7.43 1.33 2.04
N LEU A 51 -6.87 2.14 1.13
CA LEU A 51 -6.70 3.58 1.33
C LEU A 51 -8.03 4.34 1.45
N THR A 52 -9.09 3.86 0.80
CA THR A 52 -10.39 4.55 0.73
C THR A 52 -11.43 4.04 1.71
N LEU A 53 -11.41 2.75 2.05
CA LEU A 53 -12.46 2.10 2.86
C LEU A 53 -12.01 1.76 4.29
N SER A 54 -10.70 1.69 4.55
CA SER A 54 -10.18 1.44 5.89
C SER A 54 -10.17 2.71 6.73
N ASP A 55 -10.54 2.60 8.01
CA ASP A 55 -10.34 3.65 9.02
C ASP A 55 -9.04 3.46 9.82
N ASP A 56 -8.25 2.43 9.47
CA ASP A 56 -6.95 2.14 10.09
C ASP A 56 -5.83 2.91 9.38
N ASP A 57 -5.55 4.12 9.87
CA ASP A 57 -4.50 4.98 9.31
C ASP A 57 -3.08 4.46 9.58
N SER A 58 -2.87 3.67 10.64
CA SER A 58 -1.59 2.99 10.86
C SER A 58 -1.33 1.92 9.80
N TRP A 59 -2.36 1.20 9.35
CA TRP A 59 -2.22 0.31 8.19
C TRP A 59 -1.91 1.10 6.92
N LYS A 60 -2.60 2.24 6.69
CA LYS A 60 -2.32 3.11 5.54
C LYS A 60 -0.88 3.62 5.56
N TYR A 61 -0.33 3.93 6.73
CA TYR A 61 1.08 4.29 6.90
C TYR A 61 2.00 3.21 6.32
N PHE A 62 1.82 1.94 6.72
CA PHE A 62 2.66 0.86 6.20
C PHE A 62 2.45 0.61 4.71
N ILE A 63 1.21 0.73 4.22
CA ILE A 63 0.90 0.63 2.80
C ILE A 63 1.62 1.70 1.99
N LEU A 64 1.55 2.97 2.40
CA LEU A 64 2.19 4.06 1.67
C LEU A 64 3.71 3.93 1.73
N ASN A 65 4.27 3.72 2.92
CA ASN A 65 5.71 3.76 3.15
C ASN A 65 6.44 2.51 2.59
N HIS A 66 5.84 1.33 2.67
CA HIS A 66 6.51 0.06 2.32
C HIS A 66 6.00 -0.61 1.05
N LEU A 67 4.78 -0.33 0.61
CA LEU A 67 4.26 -0.90 -0.63
C LEU A 67 4.22 0.16 -1.74
N VAL A 68 3.41 1.21 -1.60
CA VAL A 68 3.21 2.20 -2.67
C VAL A 68 4.51 2.86 -3.08
N ASN A 69 5.37 3.26 -2.12
CA ASN A 69 6.65 3.91 -2.42
C ASN A 69 7.61 3.06 -3.28
N TYR A 70 7.45 1.73 -3.27
CA TYR A 70 8.31 0.77 -3.98
C TYR A 70 7.67 0.20 -5.26
N LEU A 71 6.44 0.60 -5.59
CA LEU A 71 5.80 0.19 -6.84
C LEU A 71 6.40 0.93 -8.05
N PRO A 72 6.32 0.36 -9.27
CA PRO A 72 6.66 1.05 -10.51
C PRO A 72 5.87 2.36 -10.66
N LEU A 73 6.42 3.32 -11.41
CA LEU A 73 5.82 4.65 -11.61
C LEU A 73 4.38 4.54 -12.12
N GLU A 74 4.12 3.66 -13.07
CA GLU A 74 2.82 3.43 -13.69
C GLU A 74 1.74 3.04 -12.66
N SER A 75 2.10 2.22 -11.69
CA SER A 75 1.24 1.82 -10.57
C SER A 75 1.08 2.94 -9.56
N ARG A 76 2.17 3.65 -9.22
CA ARG A 76 2.11 4.76 -8.25
C ARG A 76 1.23 5.91 -8.72
N MET A 77 1.25 6.19 -10.02
CA MET A 77 0.38 7.17 -10.66
C MET A 77 -1.12 6.90 -10.43
N GLN A 78 -1.52 5.64 -10.20
CA GLN A 78 -2.92 5.27 -9.92
C GLN A 78 -3.40 5.75 -8.54
N PHE A 79 -2.50 6.17 -7.65
CA PHE A 79 -2.84 6.69 -6.32
C PHE A 79 -2.78 8.21 -6.22
N LYS A 80 -2.44 8.91 -7.33
CA LYS A 80 -2.17 10.36 -7.32
C LYS A 80 -3.31 11.17 -6.71
N GLU A 81 -4.56 10.86 -7.03
CA GLU A 81 -5.73 11.56 -6.49
C GLU A 81 -5.82 11.44 -4.96
N TYR A 82 -5.68 10.22 -4.43
CA TYR A 82 -5.67 9.99 -2.99
C TYR A 82 -4.51 10.73 -2.34
N LEU A 83 -3.29 10.60 -2.87
CA LEU A 83 -2.08 11.22 -2.33
C LEU A 83 -2.21 12.75 -2.29
N THR A 84 -2.69 13.39 -3.36
CA THR A 84 -2.92 14.83 -3.40
C THR A 84 -3.93 15.25 -2.32
N ARG A 85 -5.03 14.52 -2.16
CA ARG A 85 -6.01 14.84 -1.12
C ARG A 85 -5.44 14.69 0.29
N VAL A 86 -4.65 13.65 0.58
CA VAL A 86 -3.99 13.49 1.90
C VAL A 86 -2.99 14.63 2.13
N ALA A 87 -2.20 14.97 1.11
CA ALA A 87 -1.14 15.97 1.22
C ALA A 87 -1.68 17.39 1.46
N GLU A 88 -2.80 17.74 0.82
CA GLU A 88 -3.38 19.09 0.87
C GLU A 88 -4.42 19.26 1.98
N ALA A 89 -5.19 18.21 2.27
CA ALA A 89 -6.29 18.23 3.23
C ALA A 89 -6.38 16.90 4.01
N PRO A 90 -5.39 16.58 4.86
CA PRO A 90 -5.44 15.39 5.69
C PRO A 90 -6.55 15.52 6.74
N THR A 91 -7.13 14.38 7.13
CA THR A 91 -7.93 14.35 8.37
C THR A 91 -7.02 14.45 9.60
N GLU A 92 -7.59 14.69 10.79
CA GLU A 92 -6.80 14.74 12.03
C GLU A 92 -6.05 13.42 12.30
N SER A 93 -6.67 12.28 12.00
CA SER A 93 -6.08 10.95 12.19
C SER A 93 -4.96 10.68 11.17
N GLU A 94 -5.17 11.06 9.91
CA GLU A 94 -4.13 10.94 8.88
C GLU A 94 -2.93 11.85 9.16
N LEU A 95 -3.17 13.04 9.72
CA LEU A 95 -2.12 13.96 10.15
C LEU A 95 -1.35 13.41 11.36
N TYR A 96 -2.04 12.77 12.30
CA TYR A 96 -1.43 12.13 13.47
C TYR A 96 -0.47 10.99 13.07
N GLU A 97 -0.84 10.20 12.06
CA GLU A 97 0.00 9.13 11.48
C GLU A 97 0.97 9.65 10.40
N GLU A 98 1.09 10.97 10.23
CA GLU A 98 2.00 11.63 9.28
C GLU A 98 1.78 11.25 7.80
N LEU A 99 0.58 10.78 7.43
CA LEU A 99 0.29 10.33 6.06
C LEU A 99 0.40 11.47 5.04
N ASN A 100 0.17 12.72 5.45
CA ASN A 100 0.35 13.91 4.62
C ASN A 100 1.80 14.10 4.16
N GLU A 101 2.78 13.82 5.02
CA GLU A 101 4.19 13.99 4.65
C GLU A 101 4.62 12.86 3.71
N ILE A 102 4.24 11.61 4.01
CA ILE A 102 4.50 10.46 3.12
C ILE A 102 3.84 10.67 1.76
N ALA A 103 2.61 11.22 1.73
CA ALA A 103 1.92 11.49 0.48
C ALA A 103 2.66 12.54 -0.37
N LYS A 104 3.20 13.60 0.24
CA LYS A 104 4.05 14.59 -0.45
C LYS A 104 5.32 13.96 -0.99
N GLU A 105 6.01 13.15 -0.20
CA GLU A 105 7.22 12.46 -0.62
C GLU A 105 6.98 11.56 -1.83
N ILE A 106 5.88 10.80 -1.83
CA ILE A 106 5.51 9.97 -2.99
C ILE A 106 5.18 10.86 -4.19
N LEU A 107 4.41 11.95 -4.00
CA LEU A 107 4.05 12.88 -5.07
C LEU A 107 5.28 13.53 -5.74
N ASP A 108 6.32 13.84 -4.99
CA ASP A 108 7.57 14.42 -5.51
C ASP A 108 8.37 13.46 -6.42
N THR A 109 7.98 12.19 -6.43
CA THR A 109 8.65 11.12 -7.20
C THR A 109 7.81 10.56 -8.35
N ILE A 110 6.66 11.19 -8.66
CA ILE A 110 5.76 10.79 -9.76
C ILE A 110 5.39 11.92 -10.72
#